data_AF-A0A915DL23-F1
#
_entry.id   AF-A0A915DL23-F1
#
_cell.length_a   1.000
_cell.length_b   1.000
_cell.length_c   1.000
_cell.angle_alpha   90.00
_cell.angle_beta   90.00
_cell.angle_gamma   90.00
#
_symmetry.space_group_name_H-M   'P 1'
#
loop_
_entity.id
_entity.type
_entity.pdbx_description
1 polymer ?
#
loop_
_entity_poly.entity_id
_entity_poly.type
_entity_poly.pdbx_seq_one_letter_code
_entity_poly.pdbx_strand_id
1 'polypeptide(L)'
;MKELAWKYNVYKKVCRKCYARLPPNATNCRKRKCGLGSTSNLGVSQVEEFAIPELPSGISLCFVLLSAWDDPFFMGLNAIEVFTAEGARADVLSINTNATECFGELASLLYCKTCPCTDPQGMWLARHSPNAPPITVTIQLKVVQTIAMIRIWNYCESRVHALRGSDECGLNWTKRAFLKEKYPVLSAAKMRLENRWRLEDAAIPSSQLDMLSLESSSENDNFTSSTSSFNNMDGIQRPTTSLTGRPLSSSPSSPSVQKFNGNDSVHPLCLGVPSSSAGCTSSSSSKSDAVDHLDDEEDSIVRGKVFHIELTANWGSADLIGLTGIQFLGPNSEQISTENCVIRCSTDPVVSANNTALLRLTNGRNLSCEAEDMWLTSWAATEDGTPPTLSFTFPREIQLAGVSIWNYNASPELTYAGVKCAQFFANGRPIVNAVLLRRAPGYVFFDYVQDVMFNRCHLFRPLTSRPNTHSISAFIFQLRLLSSWGDEFYIGLNGIELYNRRNQLIKLKLQNLAAFPESVNVLPSVERDPRSSDKLIDGINDTKKPQHMWLTPMLPNRYARIFLIFDSPTFVSRIRIYNYRKTPARGVRHIAVSADDLIIYSGEVPQSDSQATGQLDISLRDLD
;
A
#
# COMPACT_ATOMS: atom_id res chain seq x y z
N MET A 1 11.77 24.16 -41.17
CA MET A 1 12.08 22.78 -40.69
C MET A 1 11.24 22.33 -39.49
N LYS A 2 11.06 23.15 -38.43
CA LYS A 2 10.24 22.79 -37.24
C LYS A 2 8.79 22.41 -37.56
N GLU A 3 8.08 23.16 -38.40
CA GLU A 3 6.71 22.81 -38.82
C GLU A 3 6.64 21.53 -39.65
N LEU A 4 7.63 21.28 -40.50
CA LEU A 4 7.71 20.06 -41.29
C LEU A 4 7.93 18.83 -40.40
N ALA A 5 8.77 18.97 -39.36
CA ALA A 5 9.01 17.94 -38.34
C ALA A 5 7.77 17.66 -37.48
N TRP A 6 7.00 18.71 -37.12
CA TRP A 6 5.71 18.57 -36.43
C TRP A 6 4.69 17.79 -37.26
N LYS A 7 4.59 18.08 -38.55
CA LYS A 7 3.71 17.34 -39.49
C LYS A 7 4.14 15.88 -39.71
N TYR A 8 5.43 15.56 -39.62
CA TYR A 8 5.94 14.22 -39.88
C TYR A 8 6.01 13.31 -38.65
N ASN A 9 6.23 13.84 -37.44
CA ASN A 9 6.45 13.03 -36.24
C ASN A 9 5.34 13.11 -35.20
N VAL A 10 4.55 14.19 -35.18
CA VAL A 10 3.59 14.46 -34.09
C VAL A 10 2.14 14.33 -34.57
N TYR A 11 1.80 14.87 -35.74
CA TYR A 11 0.42 14.80 -36.28
C TYR A 11 0.23 13.67 -37.31
N LYS A 12 0.37 12.42 -36.87
CA LYS A 12 0.00 11.25 -37.69
C LYS A 12 -1.27 10.62 -37.14
N LYS A 13 -2.21 10.30 -38.04
CA LYS A 13 -3.39 9.51 -37.69
C LYS A 13 -2.94 8.07 -37.51
N VAL A 14 -3.52 7.33 -36.58
CA VAL A 14 -3.20 5.91 -36.39
C VAL A 14 -4.40 5.07 -36.78
N CYS A 15 -4.18 4.06 -37.61
CA CYS A 15 -5.22 3.19 -38.09
C CYS A 15 -5.72 2.25 -36.98
N ARG A 16 -6.95 2.44 -36.49
CA ARG A 16 -7.50 1.69 -35.32
C ARG A 16 -7.62 0.16 -35.49
N LYS A 17 -7.46 -0.38 -36.70
CA LYS A 17 -7.43 -1.84 -36.98
C LYS A 17 -6.04 -2.44 -37.14
N CYS A 18 -5.01 -1.65 -37.49
CA CYS A 18 -3.66 -2.19 -37.73
C CYS A 18 -2.53 -1.42 -37.08
N TYR A 19 -2.84 -0.31 -36.43
CA TYR A 19 -1.92 0.60 -35.75
C TYR A 19 -0.84 1.21 -36.67
N ALA A 20 -0.99 1.08 -37.99
CA ALA A 20 -0.13 1.78 -38.93
C ALA A 20 -0.30 3.30 -38.81
N ARG A 21 0.82 4.03 -38.78
CA ARG A 21 0.83 5.49 -38.80
C ARG A 21 0.52 6.00 -40.21
N LEU A 22 -0.51 6.82 -40.31
CA LEU A 22 -1.04 7.39 -41.54
C LEU A 22 -0.80 8.90 -41.58
N PRO A 23 -0.67 9.49 -42.78
CA PRO A 23 -0.65 10.93 -42.94
C PRO A 23 -1.92 11.58 -42.35
N PRO A 24 -1.85 12.81 -41.83
CA PRO A 24 -2.98 13.50 -41.20
C PRO A 24 -4.20 13.69 -42.12
N ASN A 25 -4.01 13.71 -43.45
CA ASN A 25 -5.09 13.83 -44.42
C ASN A 25 -5.64 12.47 -44.90
N ALA A 26 -5.15 11.35 -44.36
CA ALA A 26 -5.65 10.04 -44.72
C ALA A 26 -7.07 9.84 -44.18
N THR A 27 -8.00 9.56 -45.09
CA THR A 27 -9.38 9.21 -44.76
C THR A 27 -9.58 7.70 -44.60
N ASN A 28 -8.71 6.87 -45.20
CA ASN A 28 -8.78 5.40 -45.12
C ASN A 28 -7.39 4.75 -44.96
N CYS A 29 -7.38 3.60 -44.29
CA CYS A 29 -6.19 2.81 -44.02
C CYS A 29 -5.93 1.79 -45.15
N ARG A 30 -4.79 1.92 -45.85
CA ARG A 30 -4.46 1.12 -47.06
C ARG A 30 -4.01 -0.33 -46.79
N LYS A 31 -4.00 -0.79 -45.53
CA LYS A 31 -3.56 -2.15 -45.17
C LYS A 31 -4.71 -3.15 -45.33
N ARG A 32 -4.45 -4.30 -45.99
CA ARG A 32 -5.45 -5.34 -46.33
C ARG A 32 -6.32 -5.78 -45.15
N LYS A 33 -5.75 -5.95 -43.95
CA LYS A 33 -6.50 -6.34 -42.73
C LYS A 33 -7.50 -5.29 -42.22
N CYS A 34 -7.50 -4.08 -42.77
CA CYS A 34 -8.38 -2.98 -42.36
C CYS A 34 -9.61 -2.79 -43.25
N GLY A 35 -9.78 -3.62 -44.27
CA GLY A 35 -11.01 -3.67 -45.06
C GLY A 35 -11.11 -2.61 -46.15
N LEU A 36 -10.32 -2.78 -47.21
CA LEU A 36 -10.71 -2.33 -48.55
C LEU A 36 -10.54 -3.52 -49.49
N GLY A 37 -11.64 -4.26 -49.62
CA GLY A 37 -11.95 -5.14 -50.73
C GLY A 37 -13.44 -4.98 -51.01
N SER A 38 -13.76 -4.11 -51.98
CA SER A 38 -15.03 -4.01 -52.72
C SER A 38 -16.36 -4.35 -52.01
N THR A 39 -17.14 -3.28 -51.72
CA THR A 39 -18.60 -3.14 -51.85
C THR A 39 -19.54 -4.26 -51.38
N SER A 40 -20.31 -3.99 -50.31
CA SER A 40 -21.80 -3.83 -50.32
C SER A 40 -22.41 -3.95 -48.90
N ASN A 41 -23.53 -3.25 -48.70
CA ASN A 41 -24.22 -2.93 -47.45
C ASN A 41 -24.67 -4.15 -46.60
N LEU A 42 -24.60 -4.00 -45.26
CA LEU A 42 -25.72 -4.11 -44.29
C LEU A 42 -25.19 -4.36 -42.86
N GLY A 43 -25.65 -3.55 -41.90
CA GLY A 43 -25.49 -3.77 -40.45
C GLY A 43 -24.74 -2.67 -39.70
N VAL A 44 -25.45 -1.61 -39.31
CA VAL A 44 -24.93 -0.54 -38.44
C VAL A 44 -24.63 -1.12 -37.05
N SER A 45 -23.36 -1.29 -36.71
CA SER A 45 -22.88 -1.46 -35.34
C SER A 45 -22.07 -0.21 -34.97
N GLN A 46 -22.51 0.47 -33.91
CA GLN A 46 -21.92 1.72 -33.44
C GLN A 46 -20.46 1.48 -33.01
N VAL A 47 -19.52 2.19 -33.63
CA VAL A 47 -18.11 2.21 -33.22
C VAL A 47 -17.99 3.26 -32.12
N GLU A 48 -17.83 2.83 -30.87
CA GLU A 48 -17.55 3.73 -29.74
C GLU A 48 -16.14 4.31 -29.85
N GLU A 49 -16.03 5.61 -29.62
CA GLU A 49 -14.82 6.40 -29.76
C GLU A 49 -14.03 6.43 -28.44
N PHE A 50 -12.88 5.75 -28.41
CA PHE A 50 -11.98 5.67 -27.25
C PHE A 50 -11.15 6.95 -27.08
N ALA A 51 -11.16 7.54 -25.89
CA ALA A 51 -10.40 8.74 -25.49
C ALA A 51 -9.50 8.47 -24.27
N ILE A 52 -8.33 9.10 -24.22
CA ILE A 52 -7.38 9.01 -23.10
C ILE A 52 -7.93 9.82 -21.90
N PRO A 53 -7.96 9.30 -20.66
CA PRO A 53 -8.52 10.05 -19.52
C PRO A 53 -7.60 11.20 -19.09
N GLU A 54 -8.07 12.44 -19.22
CA GLU A 54 -7.47 13.61 -18.58
C GLU A 54 -7.92 13.71 -17.12
N LEU A 55 -7.10 14.28 -16.23
CA LEU A 55 -7.50 14.55 -14.85
C LEU A 55 -8.71 15.51 -14.83
N PRO A 56 -9.69 15.32 -13.93
CA PRO A 56 -10.86 16.18 -13.87
C PRO A 56 -10.49 17.61 -13.44
N SER A 57 -10.99 18.61 -14.18
CA SER A 57 -10.72 20.04 -13.93
C SER A 57 -11.94 20.94 -14.05
N GLY A 58 -12.04 21.96 -13.22
CA GLY A 58 -13.28 22.72 -12.92
C GLY A 58 -13.35 23.21 -11.46
N ILE A 59 -14.53 23.71 -11.05
CA ILE A 59 -14.66 24.60 -9.89
C ILE A 59 -15.70 24.13 -8.85
N SER A 60 -16.45 23.06 -9.15
CA SER A 60 -17.54 22.60 -8.31
C SER A 60 -17.57 21.08 -8.29
N LEU A 61 -17.56 20.54 -7.08
CA LEU A 61 -17.61 19.12 -6.73
C LEU A 61 -18.99 18.85 -6.12
N CYS A 62 -19.74 17.91 -6.66
CA CYS A 62 -21.01 17.48 -6.06
C CYS A 62 -20.96 15.99 -5.75
N PHE A 63 -20.88 15.68 -4.46
CA PHE A 63 -21.00 14.34 -3.90
C PHE A 63 -22.47 14.00 -3.76
N VAL A 64 -22.90 12.87 -4.31
CA VAL A 64 -24.28 12.37 -4.26
C VAL A 64 -24.29 11.10 -3.42
N LEU A 65 -24.78 11.16 -2.20
CA LEU A 65 -24.87 10.01 -1.29
C LEU A 65 -26.10 9.18 -1.67
N LEU A 66 -25.87 7.94 -2.10
CA LEU A 66 -26.88 7.06 -2.69
C LEU A 66 -27.45 6.06 -1.68
N SER A 67 -26.60 5.49 -0.83
CA SER A 67 -27.00 4.55 0.23
C SER A 67 -26.08 4.65 1.45
N ALA A 68 -26.59 4.23 2.60
CA ALA A 68 -25.80 3.91 3.78
C ALA A 68 -25.39 2.42 3.79
N TRP A 69 -24.49 2.03 4.69
CA TRP A 69 -24.09 0.62 4.88
C TRP A 69 -25.25 -0.29 5.31
N ASP A 70 -25.98 0.09 6.37
CA ASP A 70 -27.14 -0.68 6.85
C ASP A 70 -28.07 0.16 7.76
N ASP A 71 -28.05 1.49 7.62
CA ASP A 71 -29.00 2.38 8.32
C ASP A 71 -30.06 2.90 7.33
N PRO A 72 -31.36 2.62 7.55
CA PRO A 72 -32.43 2.99 6.63
C PRO A 72 -32.88 4.46 6.74
N PHE A 73 -32.36 5.23 7.70
CA PHE A 73 -32.81 6.58 8.01
C PHE A 73 -31.71 7.63 7.93
N PHE A 74 -30.44 7.26 8.07
CA PHE A 74 -29.34 8.21 8.18
C PHE A 74 -28.17 7.88 7.27
N MET A 75 -27.57 8.92 6.71
CA MET A 75 -26.31 8.87 5.95
C MET A 75 -25.39 9.98 6.44
N GLY A 76 -24.13 9.66 6.70
CA GLY A 76 -23.17 10.61 7.22
C GLY A 76 -21.78 10.45 6.61
N LEU A 77 -20.99 11.49 6.81
CA LEU A 77 -19.56 11.54 6.49
C LEU A 77 -18.83 12.21 7.65
N ASN A 78 -17.55 11.89 7.81
CA ASN A 78 -16.68 12.48 8.82
C ASN A 78 -15.87 13.64 8.22
N ALA A 79 -15.22 13.43 7.07
CA ALA A 79 -14.44 14.47 6.42
C ALA A 79 -14.33 14.26 4.90
N ILE A 80 -14.06 15.33 4.17
CA ILE A 80 -13.76 15.33 2.73
C ILE A 80 -12.53 16.22 2.49
N GLU A 81 -11.50 15.64 1.89
CA GLU A 81 -10.32 16.35 1.41
C GLU A 81 -10.22 16.29 -0.11
N VAL A 82 -9.79 17.41 -0.69
CA VAL A 82 -9.62 17.55 -2.14
C VAL A 82 -8.19 17.96 -2.41
N PHE A 83 -7.49 17.20 -3.24
CA PHE A 83 -6.09 17.44 -3.60
C PHE A 83 -5.93 17.80 -5.08
N THR A 84 -5.19 18.87 -5.35
CA THR A 84 -4.90 19.35 -6.71
C THR A 84 -3.92 18.42 -7.43
N ALA A 85 -3.68 18.67 -8.72
CA ALA A 85 -2.73 17.93 -9.55
C ALA A 85 -1.29 17.97 -9.00
N GLU A 86 -0.97 19.01 -8.23
CA GLU A 86 0.31 19.25 -7.57
C GLU A 86 0.40 18.58 -6.19
N GLY A 87 -0.68 17.95 -5.72
CA GLY A 87 -0.75 17.29 -4.41
C GLY A 87 -1.03 18.24 -3.23
N ALA A 88 -1.28 19.53 -3.49
CA ALA A 88 -1.72 20.49 -2.48
C ALA A 88 -3.22 20.36 -2.21
N ARG A 89 -3.69 20.82 -1.04
CA ARG A 89 -5.14 20.87 -0.76
C ARG A 89 -5.80 21.99 -1.58
N ALA A 90 -6.96 21.71 -2.15
CA ALA A 90 -7.70 22.68 -2.94
C ALA A 90 -8.33 23.77 -2.05
N ASP A 91 -8.25 25.02 -2.50
CA ASP A 91 -8.90 26.14 -1.83
C ASP A 91 -10.42 26.09 -1.99
N VAL A 92 -11.13 25.85 -0.89
CA VAL A 92 -12.60 25.81 -0.85
C VAL A 92 -13.16 27.21 -0.60
N LEU A 93 -14.17 27.58 -1.41
CA LEU A 93 -14.96 28.80 -1.28
C LEU A 93 -16.18 28.58 -0.37
N SER A 94 -16.92 27.48 -0.57
CA SER A 94 -18.09 27.14 0.23
C SER A 94 -18.43 25.65 0.16
N ILE A 95 -19.21 25.17 1.14
CA ILE A 95 -19.82 23.84 1.14
C ILE A 95 -21.31 23.96 1.41
N ASN A 96 -22.12 23.18 0.68
CA ASN A 96 -23.57 23.26 0.69
C ASN A 96 -24.18 21.85 0.65
N THR A 97 -25.36 21.65 1.24
CA THR A 97 -26.10 20.38 1.18
C THR A 97 -27.56 20.61 0.83
N ASN A 98 -28.20 19.62 0.19
CA ASN A 98 -29.64 19.62 -0.05
C ASN A 98 -30.45 18.94 1.08
N ALA A 99 -29.77 18.35 2.07
CA ALA A 99 -30.43 17.64 3.16
C ALA A 99 -31.22 18.63 4.04
N THR A 100 -32.49 18.30 4.30
CA THR A 100 -33.41 19.16 5.06
C THR A 100 -33.25 19.01 6.58
N GLU A 101 -32.76 17.85 7.03
CA GLU A 101 -32.52 17.54 8.44
C GLU A 101 -31.08 17.01 8.57
N CYS A 102 -30.22 17.79 9.24
CA CYS A 102 -28.81 17.49 9.44
C CYS A 102 -28.44 17.57 10.92
N PHE A 103 -27.42 16.81 11.32
CA PHE A 103 -26.79 16.84 12.63
C PHE A 103 -25.29 17.05 12.45
N GLY A 104 -24.71 17.88 13.32
CA GLY A 104 -23.35 18.41 13.17
C GLY A 104 -23.23 19.48 12.08
N GLU A 105 -22.17 20.29 12.15
CA GLU A 105 -21.98 21.38 11.19
C GLU A 105 -21.48 20.83 9.85
N LEU A 106 -22.11 21.23 8.73
CA LEU A 106 -21.66 20.83 7.39
C LEU A 106 -20.19 21.24 7.12
N ALA A 107 -19.77 22.37 7.69
CA ALA A 107 -18.40 22.85 7.57
C ALA A 107 -17.37 21.91 8.21
N SER A 108 -17.77 21.03 9.15
CA SER A 108 -16.88 20.02 9.76
C SER A 108 -16.31 19.04 8.73
N LEU A 109 -17.03 18.81 7.62
CA LEU A 109 -16.53 17.98 6.53
C LEU A 109 -15.27 18.56 5.88
N LEU A 110 -15.09 19.89 5.93
CA LEU A 110 -13.90 20.55 5.43
C LEU A 110 -12.83 20.60 6.53
N TYR A 111 -12.22 19.45 6.80
CA TYR A 111 -11.08 19.25 7.72
C TYR A 111 -11.06 20.13 8.99
N CYS A 112 -11.44 19.55 10.12
CA CYS A 112 -11.02 20.03 11.44
C CYS A 112 -9.63 19.46 11.78
N LYS A 113 -8.81 20.18 12.57
CA LYS A 113 -7.40 19.87 12.91
C LYS A 113 -7.15 18.46 13.51
N THR A 114 -8.20 17.68 13.79
CA THR A 114 -8.15 16.35 14.39
C THR A 114 -9.14 15.42 13.67
N CYS A 115 -8.69 14.72 12.63
CA CYS A 115 -9.40 13.58 12.03
C CYS A 115 -8.52 12.32 12.12
N PRO A 116 -9.09 11.13 12.37
CA PRO A 116 -10.53 10.84 12.54
C PRO A 116 -11.08 11.32 13.89
N CYS A 117 -12.27 11.93 13.85
CA CYS A 117 -13.02 12.36 15.04
C CYS A 117 -14.20 11.42 15.26
N THR A 118 -14.46 11.00 16.50
CA THR A 118 -15.65 10.20 16.87
C THR A 118 -16.73 11.05 17.55
N ASP A 119 -16.48 12.35 17.77
CA ASP A 119 -17.46 13.28 18.34
C ASP A 119 -18.55 13.60 17.29
N PRO A 120 -19.83 13.29 17.57
CA PRO A 120 -20.94 13.59 16.67
C PRO A 120 -21.03 15.07 16.25
N GLN A 121 -20.54 16.00 17.07
CA GLN A 121 -20.55 17.42 16.74
C GLN A 121 -19.47 17.79 15.70
N GLY A 122 -18.40 16.99 15.63
CA GLY A 122 -17.30 17.15 14.66
C GLY A 122 -17.48 16.34 13.38
N MET A 123 -18.63 15.70 13.18
CA MET A 123 -18.99 14.94 11.99
C MET A 123 -20.28 15.48 11.39
N TRP A 124 -20.63 15.06 10.18
CA TRP A 124 -21.88 15.46 9.55
C TRP A 124 -22.77 14.25 9.24
N LEU A 125 -24.02 14.33 9.66
CA LEU A 125 -25.04 13.31 9.46
C LEU A 125 -26.28 13.96 8.88
N ALA A 126 -26.94 13.31 7.95
CA ALA A 126 -28.20 13.76 7.38
C ALA A 126 -29.23 12.63 7.40
N ARG A 127 -30.48 13.01 7.65
CA ARG A 127 -31.60 12.07 7.55
C ARG A 127 -31.98 11.91 6.09
N HIS A 128 -32.10 10.67 5.64
CA HIS A 128 -32.55 10.33 4.30
C HIS A 128 -33.86 9.54 4.36
N SER A 129 -34.63 9.61 3.28
CA SER A 129 -35.87 8.85 3.12
C SER A 129 -35.83 8.16 1.75
N PRO A 130 -36.27 6.89 1.64
CA PRO A 130 -36.28 6.17 0.36
C PRO A 130 -37.08 6.87 -0.75
N ASN A 131 -38.02 7.74 -0.38
CA ASN A 131 -38.89 8.47 -1.30
C ASN A 131 -38.39 9.90 -1.63
N ALA A 132 -37.26 10.31 -1.06
CA ALA A 132 -36.66 11.63 -1.25
C ALA A 132 -35.53 11.57 -2.30
N PRO A 133 -35.17 12.69 -2.96
CA PRO A 133 -34.00 12.73 -3.82
C PRO A 133 -32.71 12.40 -3.03
N PRO A 134 -31.68 11.85 -3.68
CA PRO A 134 -30.39 11.57 -3.04
C PRO A 134 -29.81 12.81 -2.36
N ILE A 135 -29.16 12.59 -1.23
CA ILE A 135 -28.51 13.66 -0.49
C ILE A 135 -27.27 14.09 -1.25
N THR A 136 -27.06 15.39 -1.41
CA THR A 136 -25.91 15.94 -2.11
C THR A 136 -25.12 16.88 -1.22
N VAL A 137 -23.81 16.70 -1.17
CA VAL A 137 -22.86 17.65 -0.60
C VAL A 137 -22.07 18.29 -1.74
N THR A 138 -22.18 19.61 -1.89
CA THR A 138 -21.52 20.37 -2.94
C THR A 138 -20.40 21.22 -2.35
N ILE A 139 -19.18 21.04 -2.84
CA ILE A 139 -18.01 21.84 -2.51
C ILE A 139 -17.70 22.76 -3.69
N GLN A 140 -17.71 24.07 -3.44
CA GLN A 140 -17.32 25.09 -4.40
C GLN A 140 -15.86 25.47 -4.16
N LEU A 141 -15.02 25.40 -5.18
CA LEU A 141 -13.62 25.80 -5.11
C LEU A 141 -13.48 27.30 -5.46
N LYS A 142 -12.46 27.97 -4.91
CA LYS A 142 -12.21 29.39 -5.21
C LYS A 142 -11.86 29.63 -6.68
N VAL A 143 -11.16 28.69 -7.31
CA VAL A 143 -10.72 28.74 -8.70
C VAL A 143 -10.90 27.38 -9.38
N VAL A 144 -10.79 27.36 -10.71
CA VAL A 144 -10.73 26.11 -11.46
C VAL A 144 -9.49 25.33 -11.04
N GLN A 145 -9.68 24.16 -10.44
CA GLN A 145 -8.61 23.27 -10.02
C GLN A 145 -8.64 22.01 -10.88
N THR A 146 -7.47 21.44 -11.12
CA THR A 146 -7.33 20.06 -11.62
C THR A 146 -7.10 19.18 -10.41
N ILE A 147 -7.89 18.14 -10.22
CA ILE A 147 -7.85 17.29 -9.03
C ILE A 147 -7.11 15.99 -9.33
N ALA A 148 -6.17 15.63 -8.46
CA ALA A 148 -5.52 14.33 -8.51
C ALA A 148 -6.17 13.29 -7.59
N MET A 149 -6.71 13.73 -6.45
CA MET A 149 -7.24 12.83 -5.43
C MET A 149 -8.33 13.51 -4.61
N ILE A 150 -9.34 12.73 -4.22
CA ILE A 150 -10.32 13.11 -3.21
C ILE A 150 -10.27 12.02 -2.15
N ARG A 151 -10.16 12.42 -0.89
CA ARG A 151 -10.20 11.51 0.26
C ARG A 151 -11.47 11.78 1.04
N ILE A 152 -12.19 10.73 1.36
CA ILE A 152 -13.47 10.80 2.10
C ILE A 152 -13.33 9.91 3.33
N TRP A 153 -13.63 10.44 4.50
CA TRP A 153 -13.76 9.66 5.73
C TRP A 153 -15.22 9.44 6.02
N ASN A 154 -15.55 8.19 6.31
CA ASN A 154 -16.93 7.80 6.56
C ASN A 154 -17.36 8.12 8.00
N TYR A 155 -18.67 8.22 8.21
CA TYR A 155 -19.23 8.46 9.55
C TYR A 155 -18.83 7.36 10.53
N CYS A 156 -18.27 7.72 11.69
CA CYS A 156 -17.76 6.76 12.66
C CYS A 156 -17.84 7.29 14.09
N GLU A 157 -19.06 7.47 14.61
CA GLU A 157 -19.30 7.78 16.04
C GLU A 157 -19.02 6.60 16.96
N SER A 158 -19.50 5.41 16.57
CA SER A 158 -19.37 4.17 17.33
C SER A 158 -19.50 2.97 16.37
N ARG A 159 -19.22 1.76 16.87
CA ARG A 159 -19.36 0.52 16.07
C ARG A 159 -20.75 0.36 15.45
N VAL A 160 -21.81 0.71 16.18
CA VAL A 160 -23.20 0.59 15.70
C VAL A 160 -23.53 1.72 14.73
N HIS A 161 -23.00 2.91 14.97
CA HIS A 161 -23.28 4.09 14.14
C HIS A 161 -22.45 4.16 12.86
N ALA A 162 -21.40 3.35 12.71
CA ALA A 162 -20.67 3.20 11.45
C ALA A 162 -21.58 2.71 10.30
N LEU A 163 -22.70 2.04 10.62
CA LEU A 163 -23.73 1.63 9.65
C LEU A 163 -24.44 2.82 8.99
N ARG A 164 -24.36 4.02 9.60
CA ARG A 164 -24.85 5.29 9.05
C ARG A 164 -23.88 5.92 8.06
N GLY A 165 -22.68 5.36 7.91
CA GLY A 165 -21.76 5.81 6.87
C GLY A 165 -22.33 5.60 5.48
N SER A 166 -21.97 6.47 4.54
CA SER A 166 -22.32 6.26 3.13
C SER A 166 -21.65 4.99 2.61
N ASP A 167 -22.39 4.10 1.96
CA ASP A 167 -21.87 2.93 1.24
C ASP A 167 -21.66 3.29 -0.23
N GLU A 168 -22.71 3.76 -0.90
CA GLU A 168 -22.63 4.20 -2.29
C GLU A 168 -22.60 5.73 -2.40
N CYS A 169 -21.60 6.28 -3.11
CA CYS A 169 -21.49 7.71 -3.39
C CYS A 169 -21.23 7.95 -4.89
N GLY A 170 -21.92 8.92 -5.50
CA GLY A 170 -21.66 9.44 -6.84
C GLY A 170 -20.87 10.76 -6.79
N LEU A 171 -20.15 11.08 -7.87
CA LEU A 171 -19.42 12.35 -7.99
C LEU A 171 -19.73 13.03 -9.33
N ASN A 172 -20.22 14.26 -9.26
CA ASN A 172 -20.55 15.09 -10.41
C ASN A 172 -19.66 16.34 -10.48
N TRP A 173 -19.40 16.80 -11.71
CA TRP A 173 -18.46 17.88 -12.00
C TRP A 173 -18.99 18.90 -13.01
N THR A 174 -18.68 20.19 -12.80
CA THR A 174 -19.04 21.26 -13.74
C THR A 174 -17.80 21.78 -14.51
N LYS A 175 -17.73 21.56 -15.83
CA LYS A 175 -16.82 22.27 -16.76
C LYS A 175 -17.50 23.57 -17.24
N ARG A 176 -16.86 24.74 -17.11
CA ARG A 176 -17.45 25.99 -17.65
C ARG A 176 -17.13 26.15 -19.15
N ALA A 177 -18.19 26.29 -19.95
CA ALA A 177 -18.19 26.54 -21.38
C ALA A 177 -17.81 27.99 -21.73
N PHE A 178 -17.12 28.18 -22.87
CA PHE A 178 -17.09 29.45 -23.58
C PHE A 178 -17.69 29.28 -25.00
N LEU A 179 -18.54 30.24 -25.35
CA LEU A 179 -19.08 30.64 -26.66
C LEU A 179 -20.34 29.96 -27.21
N LYS A 180 -21.31 30.84 -27.48
CA LYS A 180 -22.62 30.69 -28.14
C LYS A 180 -22.47 30.12 -29.54
N GLU A 181 -23.26 29.09 -29.87
CA GLU A 181 -24.16 29.09 -31.03
C GLU A 181 -25.20 27.96 -30.91
N LYS A 182 -26.41 28.24 -31.44
CA LYS A 182 -27.61 27.40 -31.40
C LYS A 182 -27.36 26.00 -32.01
N TYR A 183 -27.62 24.94 -31.23
CA TYR A 183 -28.24 23.64 -31.55
C TYR A 183 -27.93 22.65 -30.38
N PRO A 184 -28.70 21.58 -30.19
CA PRO A 184 -29.24 21.17 -28.89
C PRO A 184 -28.21 20.54 -27.95
N VAL A 185 -28.51 20.66 -26.65
CA VAL A 185 -27.97 19.91 -25.51
C VAL A 185 -27.56 18.49 -25.91
N LEU A 186 -26.26 18.24 -26.14
CA LEU A 186 -25.67 16.90 -26.24
C LEU A 186 -24.14 17.01 -26.08
N SER A 187 -23.66 16.95 -24.84
CA SER A 187 -22.51 16.10 -24.47
C SER A 187 -22.52 15.90 -22.95
N ALA A 188 -23.59 15.25 -22.47
CA ALA A 188 -23.32 14.19 -21.52
C ALA A 188 -22.35 13.26 -22.24
N ALA A 189 -21.09 13.20 -21.79
CA ALA A 189 -20.41 11.93 -21.90
C ALA A 189 -21.44 10.94 -21.34
N LYS A 190 -21.76 9.92 -22.14
CA LYS A 190 -22.59 8.81 -21.72
C LYS A 190 -21.79 8.06 -20.65
N MET A 191 -21.61 8.70 -19.49
CA MET A 191 -21.45 8.08 -18.21
C MET A 191 -22.68 7.21 -18.13
N ARG A 192 -22.45 5.92 -18.36
CA ARG A 192 -23.40 4.87 -18.10
C ARG A 192 -24.03 5.18 -16.73
N LEU A 193 -25.34 5.05 -16.64
CA LEU A 193 -26.16 5.16 -15.43
C LEU A 193 -25.78 4.13 -14.34
N GLU A 194 -24.53 3.67 -14.30
CA GLU A 194 -24.05 2.52 -13.54
C GLU A 194 -22.77 2.79 -12.72
N ASN A 195 -22.22 4.01 -12.69
CA ASN A 195 -21.06 4.32 -11.84
C ASN A 195 -21.49 4.64 -10.40
N ARG A 196 -21.92 3.60 -9.69
CA ARG A 196 -21.98 3.56 -8.23
C ARG A 196 -20.59 3.21 -7.72
N TRP A 197 -20.03 4.05 -6.84
CA TRP A 197 -18.81 3.71 -6.11
C TRP A 197 -19.25 3.16 -4.77
N ARG A 198 -18.98 1.88 -4.49
CA ARG A 198 -18.94 1.46 -3.10
C ARG A 198 -17.72 2.08 -2.47
N LEU A 199 -17.90 2.73 -1.34
CA LEU A 199 -16.80 3.31 -0.57
C LEU A 199 -15.80 2.22 -0.14
N GLU A 200 -16.20 0.94 -0.09
CA GLU A 200 -15.32 -0.24 0.04
C GLU A 200 -14.25 -0.38 -1.07
N ASP A 201 -14.48 0.13 -2.28
CA ASP A 201 -13.54 0.00 -3.41
C ASP A 201 -12.37 1.00 -3.33
N ALA A 202 -12.49 2.01 -2.47
CA ALA A 202 -11.46 3.03 -2.20
C ALA A 202 -11.12 3.18 -0.70
N ALA A 203 -11.87 2.54 0.21
CA ALA A 203 -11.62 2.53 1.63
C ALA A 203 -11.09 1.17 2.08
N ILE A 204 -9.95 1.18 2.76
CA ILE A 204 -9.52 0.06 3.58
C ILE A 204 -10.48 0.06 4.79
N PRO A 205 -11.17 -1.04 5.11
CA PRO A 205 -12.05 -1.07 6.28
C PRO A 205 -11.24 -0.80 7.55
N SER A 206 -11.58 0.28 8.25
CA SER A 206 -11.14 0.56 9.61
C SER A 206 -11.94 -0.30 10.58
N SER A 207 -11.65 -1.60 10.66
CA SER A 207 -12.00 -2.41 11.84
C SER A 207 -11.14 -3.67 11.95
N GLN A 208 -10.10 -3.58 12.79
CA GLN A 208 -9.35 -4.73 13.30
C GLN A 208 -10.01 -5.39 14.53
N LEU A 209 -11.22 -5.00 14.93
CA LEU A 209 -11.81 -5.50 16.18
C LEU A 209 -12.57 -6.84 16.10
N ASP A 210 -12.67 -7.48 14.94
CA ASP A 210 -13.24 -8.85 14.84
C ASP A 210 -12.21 -9.95 15.11
N MET A 211 -10.95 -9.58 15.44
CA MET A 211 -9.86 -10.54 15.62
C MET A 211 -9.72 -11.08 17.05
N LEU A 212 -10.47 -10.58 18.04
CA LEU A 212 -10.34 -11.01 19.45
C LEU A 212 -11.62 -11.57 20.10
N SER A 213 -12.73 -11.73 19.35
CA SER A 213 -14.02 -12.14 19.94
C SER A 213 -14.49 -13.55 19.58
N LEU A 214 -13.68 -14.35 18.85
CA LEU A 214 -14.05 -15.71 18.44
C LEU A 214 -13.32 -16.83 19.19
N GLU A 215 -12.48 -16.50 20.18
CA GLU A 215 -11.91 -17.49 21.10
C GLU A 215 -12.67 -17.63 22.43
N SER A 216 -13.81 -16.93 22.61
CA SER A 216 -14.62 -17.02 23.84
C SER A 216 -16.06 -17.53 23.62
N SER A 217 -16.33 -18.23 22.53
CA SER A 217 -17.66 -18.80 22.25
C SER A 217 -17.57 -20.23 21.73
N SER A 218 -16.81 -21.07 22.44
CA SER A 218 -16.84 -22.52 22.28
C SER A 218 -16.89 -23.26 23.61
N GLU A 219 -17.75 -22.84 24.52
CA GLU A 219 -18.24 -23.70 25.61
C GLU A 219 -19.70 -23.34 25.90
N ASN A 220 -20.62 -24.04 25.23
CA ASN A 220 -21.95 -24.46 25.70
C ASN A 220 -22.96 -24.51 24.54
N ASP A 221 -22.84 -25.54 23.71
CA ASP A 221 -24.04 -26.14 23.12
C ASP A 221 -24.45 -27.31 24.02
N ASN A 222 -25.59 -27.18 24.69
CA ASN A 222 -26.42 -28.34 25.01
C ASN A 222 -27.90 -27.99 24.88
N PHE A 223 -28.46 -28.56 23.83
CA PHE A 223 -29.85 -28.85 23.51
C PHE A 223 -30.79 -29.03 24.74
N THR A 224 -31.96 -28.39 24.76
CA THR A 224 -33.29 -29.05 24.60
C THR A 224 -34.47 -28.11 24.86
N SER A 225 -35.56 -28.46 24.18
CA SER A 225 -36.91 -27.92 24.09
C SER A 225 -37.68 -27.59 25.39
N SER A 226 -38.69 -26.72 25.19
CA SER A 226 -40.05 -26.76 25.76
C SER A 226 -40.38 -25.88 26.99
N THR A 227 -41.27 -24.91 26.72
CA THR A 227 -42.45 -24.48 27.50
C THR A 227 -42.40 -24.26 29.03
N SER A 228 -42.72 -23.01 29.38
CA SER A 228 -43.69 -22.56 30.41
C SER A 228 -43.29 -22.45 31.89
N SER A 229 -43.64 -21.28 32.43
CA SER A 229 -44.18 -21.01 33.79
C SER A 229 -43.23 -20.76 34.98
N PHE A 230 -43.32 -19.50 35.45
CA PHE A 230 -43.52 -19.04 36.84
C PHE A 230 -42.61 -19.47 38.02
N ASN A 231 -42.26 -18.42 38.78
CA ASN A 231 -42.12 -18.28 40.24
C ASN A 231 -40.74 -18.45 40.95
N ASN A 232 -40.40 -17.33 41.60
CA ASN A 232 -39.95 -17.14 42.99
C ASN A 232 -38.56 -17.55 43.51
N MET A 233 -37.90 -16.50 44.00
CA MET A 233 -37.31 -16.28 45.34
C MET A 233 -36.00 -16.96 45.77
N ASP A 234 -35.17 -16.07 46.31
CA ASP A 234 -34.30 -16.16 47.48
C ASP A 234 -33.14 -17.16 47.51
N GLY A 235 -31.93 -16.57 47.42
CA GLY A 235 -31.15 -16.35 48.63
C GLY A 235 -30.08 -17.38 49.01
N ILE A 236 -28.99 -16.83 49.55
CA ILE A 236 -28.12 -17.40 50.60
C ILE A 236 -26.79 -18.07 50.15
N GLN A 237 -25.73 -17.29 50.44
CA GLN A 237 -24.43 -17.60 51.07
C GLN A 237 -23.30 -18.33 50.32
N ARG A 238 -22.12 -17.69 50.45
CA ARG A 238 -20.76 -18.22 50.36
C ARG A 238 -20.54 -19.44 51.28
N PRO A 239 -19.48 -20.20 51.01
CA PRO A 239 -18.35 -20.14 51.94
C PRO A 239 -16.97 -20.06 51.26
N THR A 240 -16.08 -19.44 52.02
CA THR A 240 -14.62 -19.33 51.90
C THR A 240 -13.89 -20.66 52.15
N THR A 241 -12.78 -20.92 51.45
CA THR A 241 -11.54 -21.48 52.04
C THR A 241 -10.32 -21.22 51.15
N SER A 242 -9.25 -20.79 51.82
CA SER A 242 -7.88 -20.51 51.37
C SER A 242 -7.01 -21.75 51.15
N LEU A 243 -5.97 -21.67 50.31
CA LEU A 243 -4.54 -21.77 50.71
C LEU A 243 -3.58 -21.94 49.48
N THR A 244 -2.63 -21.00 49.39
CA THR A 244 -1.18 -21.13 49.07
C THR A 244 -0.65 -21.73 47.75
N GLY A 245 0.27 -20.98 47.11
CA GLY A 245 1.35 -21.55 46.29
C GLY A 245 1.92 -20.60 45.22
N ARG A 246 3.19 -20.19 45.36
CA ARG A 246 3.96 -19.22 44.55
C ARG A 246 4.41 -19.78 43.16
N PRO A 247 4.92 -18.91 42.25
CA PRO A 247 5.11 -19.18 40.83
C PRO A 247 6.50 -19.75 40.49
N LEU A 248 6.62 -20.46 39.36
CA LEU A 248 7.90 -20.93 38.81
C LEU A 248 8.11 -20.40 37.39
N SER A 249 9.27 -19.77 37.24
CA SER A 249 9.98 -19.38 36.02
C SER A 249 10.65 -20.58 35.34
N SER A 250 10.79 -20.59 34.02
CA SER A 250 11.89 -21.30 33.35
C SER A 250 12.19 -20.76 31.94
N SER A 251 13.44 -20.35 31.77
CA SER A 251 14.17 -20.07 30.52
C SER A 251 14.57 -21.39 29.79
N PRO A 252 15.09 -21.31 28.54
CA PRO A 252 15.13 -22.43 27.60
C PRO A 252 16.44 -23.24 27.66
N SER A 253 16.38 -24.49 27.18
CA SER A 253 17.54 -25.38 27.03
C SER A 253 17.81 -25.69 25.55
N SER A 254 19.09 -25.57 25.18
CA SER A 254 19.67 -26.06 23.93
C SER A 254 19.91 -27.58 23.98
N PRO A 255 20.21 -28.22 22.83
CA PRO A 255 21.11 -29.37 22.85
C PRO A 255 22.28 -29.23 21.87
N SER A 256 23.47 -29.62 22.34
CA SER A 256 24.65 -29.92 21.53
C SER A 256 25.28 -31.22 22.04
N VAL A 257 25.62 -32.15 21.13
CA VAL A 257 26.64 -33.19 21.37
C VAL A 257 27.45 -33.45 20.09
N GLN A 258 28.76 -33.30 20.29
CA GLN A 258 29.98 -33.52 19.52
C GLN A 258 30.15 -34.80 18.68
N LYS A 259 31.07 -34.73 17.70
CA LYS A 259 32.24 -35.66 17.59
C LYS A 259 33.42 -35.04 16.82
N PHE A 260 34.60 -35.61 17.09
CA PHE A 260 35.98 -35.11 17.08
C PHE A 260 36.81 -35.31 15.78
N ASN A 261 38.05 -34.77 15.82
CA ASN A 261 39.27 -34.92 14.98
C ASN A 261 39.43 -33.89 13.85
N GLY A 262 40.57 -33.22 13.60
CA GLY A 262 41.93 -33.25 14.14
C GLY A 262 42.92 -32.70 13.07
N ASN A 263 44.04 -32.11 13.51
CA ASN A 263 45.26 -31.68 12.80
C ASN A 263 45.40 -30.26 12.18
N ASP A 264 46.21 -29.44 12.87
CA ASP A 264 47.47 -28.79 12.47
C ASP A 264 47.66 -28.21 11.06
N SER A 265 47.97 -26.91 10.94
CA SER A 265 49.36 -26.40 10.72
C SER A 265 49.45 -24.89 10.42
N VAL A 266 50.23 -24.19 11.26
CA VAL A 266 51.36 -23.26 10.99
C VAL A 266 51.21 -22.05 10.01
N HIS A 267 51.36 -20.84 10.61
CA HIS A 267 51.76 -19.50 10.12
C HIS A 267 52.96 -19.44 9.10
N PRO A 268 53.37 -18.31 8.45
CA PRO A 268 53.32 -16.92 8.95
C PRO A 268 53.14 -15.74 7.95
N LEU A 269 53.00 -14.57 8.60
CA LEU A 269 53.07 -13.17 8.19
C LEU A 269 54.20 -12.80 7.20
N CYS A 270 53.97 -11.75 6.38
CA CYS A 270 54.98 -10.69 6.22
C CYS A 270 54.42 -9.36 5.66
N LEU A 271 54.92 -8.26 6.24
CA LEU A 271 54.66 -6.85 5.97
C LEU A 271 55.37 -6.33 4.69
N GLY A 272 54.83 -5.26 4.08
CA GLY A 272 55.58 -4.44 3.12
C GLY A 272 54.77 -3.30 2.45
N VAL A 273 54.91 -2.09 2.97
CA VAL A 273 54.67 -0.76 2.33
C VAL A 273 56.10 -0.22 2.03
N PRO A 274 56.43 0.68 1.06
CA PRO A 274 55.64 1.82 0.59
C PRO A 274 55.82 2.34 -0.87
N SER A 275 55.09 3.43 -1.18
CA SER A 275 55.50 4.68 -1.85
C SER A 275 55.17 4.99 -3.34
N SER A 276 54.30 6.01 -3.49
CA SER A 276 54.33 7.23 -4.35
C SER A 276 54.50 7.17 -5.88
N SER A 277 53.58 7.81 -6.62
CA SER A 277 53.78 9.12 -7.31
C SER A 277 52.66 9.42 -8.33
N ALA A 278 52.48 10.72 -8.60
CA ALA A 278 51.36 11.35 -9.30
C ALA A 278 51.41 11.25 -10.84
N GLY A 279 50.26 11.43 -11.50
CA GLY A 279 50.20 11.75 -12.93
C GLY A 279 48.78 11.73 -13.50
N CYS A 280 48.22 12.92 -13.75
CA CYS A 280 46.95 13.11 -14.44
C CYS A 280 47.15 13.09 -15.97
N THR A 281 46.40 12.30 -16.73
CA THR A 281 46.09 12.56 -18.15
C THR A 281 44.73 12.00 -18.55
N SER A 282 43.97 12.83 -19.24
CA SER A 282 42.66 12.56 -19.85
C SER A 282 42.77 11.68 -21.09
N SER A 283 41.92 10.65 -21.21
CA SER A 283 41.46 10.18 -22.52
C SER A 283 40.13 9.42 -22.43
N SER A 284 39.25 9.77 -23.35
CA SER A 284 37.96 9.14 -23.63
C SER A 284 38.14 7.79 -24.35
N SER A 285 37.48 6.72 -23.92
CA SER A 285 36.67 5.85 -24.78
C SER A 285 36.04 4.68 -24.03
N SER A 286 34.81 4.40 -24.44
CA SER A 286 33.95 3.23 -24.18
C SER A 286 34.63 1.87 -23.94
N LYS A 287 34.17 1.13 -22.93
CA LYS A 287 33.61 -0.24 -23.06
C LYS A 287 33.23 -0.87 -21.70
N SER A 288 32.05 -1.52 -21.72
CA SER A 288 31.65 -2.74 -20.99
C SER A 288 31.73 -2.79 -19.46
N ASP A 289 30.57 -2.56 -18.81
CA ASP A 289 30.35 -3.00 -17.42
C ASP A 289 29.49 -4.26 -17.41
N ALA A 290 30.17 -5.38 -17.57
CA ALA A 290 29.78 -6.66 -17.00
C ALA A 290 31.00 -7.15 -16.22
N VAL A 291 31.13 -6.71 -14.98
CA VAL A 291 32.08 -7.25 -14.00
C VAL A 291 31.34 -7.40 -12.68
N ASP A 292 31.39 -8.63 -12.19
CA ASP A 292 31.01 -9.09 -10.87
C ASP A 292 31.90 -8.37 -9.84
N HIS A 293 31.35 -7.48 -9.02
CA HIS A 293 32.08 -6.81 -7.94
C HIS A 293 31.84 -7.56 -6.63
N LEU A 294 32.82 -8.38 -6.23
CA LEU A 294 32.92 -8.97 -4.89
C LEU A 294 33.87 -8.17 -3.97
N ASP A 295 34.19 -6.92 -4.30
CA ASP A 295 35.20 -6.12 -3.57
C ASP A 295 34.72 -4.76 -2.99
N ASP A 296 33.40 -4.48 -2.95
CA ASP A 296 32.87 -3.17 -2.48
C ASP A 296 32.20 -3.20 -1.08
N GLU A 297 32.21 -4.32 -0.35
CA GLU A 297 31.46 -4.43 0.92
C GLU A 297 32.07 -3.61 2.09
N GLU A 298 33.38 -3.33 2.09
CA GLU A 298 34.06 -2.62 3.20
C GLU A 298 33.81 -1.09 3.23
N ASP A 299 33.51 -0.45 2.10
CA ASP A 299 33.34 1.02 2.02
C ASP A 299 31.97 1.52 2.52
N SER A 300 31.12 0.61 3.01
CA SER A 300 29.75 0.92 3.45
C SER A 300 29.52 0.90 4.95
N ILE A 301 30.53 0.46 5.72
CA ILE A 301 30.43 0.35 7.18
C ILE A 301 30.74 1.70 7.82
N VAL A 302 29.73 2.27 8.48
CA VAL A 302 29.84 3.54 9.19
C VAL A 302 30.25 3.29 10.63
N ARG A 303 31.29 3.98 11.09
CA ARG A 303 31.72 3.97 12.48
C ARG A 303 31.30 5.24 13.21
N GLY A 304 30.67 5.09 14.37
CA GLY A 304 30.23 6.24 15.15
C GLY A 304 29.67 5.86 16.52
N LYS A 305 29.69 6.85 17.41
CA LYS A 305 28.99 6.79 18.71
C LYS A 305 27.64 7.48 18.65
N VAL A 306 27.50 8.50 17.82
CA VAL A 306 26.31 9.33 17.68
C VAL A 306 25.80 9.27 16.25
N PHE A 307 24.53 8.91 16.12
CA PHE A 307 23.82 8.84 14.85
C PHE A 307 22.60 9.76 14.90
N HIS A 308 22.40 10.53 13.84
CA HIS A 308 21.25 11.40 13.68
C HIS A 308 20.41 10.97 12.49
N ILE A 309 19.09 11.11 12.62
CA ILE A 309 18.12 10.89 11.56
C ILE A 309 17.25 12.13 11.47
N GLU A 310 17.41 12.91 10.41
CA GLU A 310 16.53 14.02 10.09
C GLU A 310 15.31 13.48 9.32
N LEU A 311 14.12 13.71 9.84
CA LEU A 311 12.87 13.30 9.19
C LEU A 311 12.43 14.45 8.28
N THR A 312 12.60 14.35 6.98
CA THR A 312 12.52 15.51 6.05
C THR A 312 11.20 15.60 5.28
N ALA A 313 10.38 14.55 5.30
CA ALA A 313 9.01 14.57 4.79
C ALA A 313 8.19 13.44 5.44
N ASN A 314 6.87 13.61 5.51
CA ASN A 314 5.91 12.54 5.79
C ASN A 314 5.09 12.20 4.53
N TRP A 315 4.18 11.22 4.64
CA TRP A 315 3.38 10.75 3.51
C TRP A 315 2.17 11.64 3.17
N GLY A 316 1.88 12.67 3.96
CA GLY A 316 0.79 13.62 3.72
C GLY A 316 0.04 14.11 4.96
N SER A 317 0.56 13.85 6.16
CA SER A 317 0.03 14.43 7.40
C SER A 317 0.43 15.90 7.53
N ALA A 318 -0.51 16.75 7.95
CA ALA A 318 -0.26 18.18 8.07
C ALA A 318 0.67 18.52 9.24
N ASP A 319 0.44 17.90 10.39
CA ASP A 319 1.02 18.36 11.66
C ASP A 319 1.77 17.27 12.43
N LEU A 320 1.80 16.03 11.92
CA LEU A 320 2.35 14.89 12.65
C LEU A 320 3.36 14.10 11.81
N ILE A 321 4.42 13.63 12.47
CA ILE A 321 5.38 12.68 11.90
C ILE A 321 5.76 11.63 12.95
N GLY A 322 5.88 10.37 12.55
CA GLY A 322 6.13 9.28 13.49
C GLY A 322 6.70 8.03 12.87
N LEU A 323 7.11 7.12 13.75
CA LEU A 323 7.63 5.79 13.45
C LEU A 323 7.12 4.80 14.51
N THR A 324 7.06 3.53 14.16
CA THR A 324 6.78 2.46 15.12
C THR A 324 8.09 2.00 15.79
N GLY A 325 9.13 1.74 14.99
CA GLY A 325 10.38 1.18 15.50
C GLY A 325 11.58 1.40 14.58
N ILE A 326 12.77 1.35 15.17
CA ILE A 326 14.07 1.43 14.49
C ILE A 326 14.99 0.38 15.10
N GLN A 327 15.66 -0.37 14.24
CA GLN A 327 16.69 -1.32 14.63
C GLN A 327 17.98 -1.05 13.86
N PHE A 328 19.09 -0.91 14.57
CA PHE A 328 20.42 -0.72 13.98
C PHE A 328 21.03 -2.08 13.58
N LEU A 329 21.69 -2.13 12.43
CA LEU A 329 22.25 -3.35 11.85
C LEU A 329 23.77 -3.27 11.70
N GLY A 330 24.46 -4.26 12.21
CA GLY A 330 25.91 -4.40 12.08
C GLY A 330 26.36 -4.90 10.70
N PRO A 331 27.67 -5.05 10.49
CA PRO A 331 28.27 -5.47 9.21
C PRO A 331 27.69 -6.75 8.60
N ASN A 332 27.25 -7.71 9.43
CA ASN A 332 26.70 -8.99 8.98
C ASN A 332 25.16 -9.00 9.06
N SER A 333 24.52 -7.82 9.02
CA SER A 333 23.08 -7.64 9.23
C SER A 333 22.58 -8.12 10.60
N GLU A 334 23.48 -8.22 11.58
CA GLU A 334 23.13 -8.58 12.94
C GLU A 334 22.52 -7.40 13.69
N GLN A 335 21.60 -7.71 14.61
CA GLN A 335 20.94 -6.73 15.44
C GLN A 335 21.94 -6.08 16.42
N ILE A 336 22.11 -4.76 16.35
CA ILE A 336 22.87 -4.00 17.34
C ILE A 336 21.97 -3.70 18.54
N SER A 337 22.42 -4.08 19.73
CA SER A 337 21.71 -3.77 20.97
C SER A 337 21.66 -2.26 21.20
N THR A 338 20.45 -1.78 21.49
CA THR A 338 20.16 -0.40 21.89
C THR A 338 20.09 -0.24 23.40
N GLU A 339 20.51 -1.25 24.17
CA GLU A 339 20.60 -1.17 25.63
C GLU A 339 21.50 0.01 26.06
N ASN A 340 20.98 0.88 26.92
CA ASN A 340 21.65 2.10 27.37
C ASN A 340 21.93 3.14 26.26
N CYS A 341 21.32 3.00 25.07
CA CYS A 341 21.35 4.05 24.05
C CYS A 341 20.49 5.24 24.51
N VAL A 342 21.08 6.43 24.52
CA VAL A 342 20.34 7.66 24.83
C VAL A 342 19.69 8.17 23.55
N ILE A 343 18.35 8.23 23.56
CA ILE A 343 17.53 8.70 22.44
C ILE A 343 17.00 10.09 22.75
N ARG A 344 17.12 11.02 21.79
CA ARG A 344 16.56 12.38 21.90
C ARG A 344 15.84 12.76 20.61
N CYS A 345 14.79 13.57 20.71
CA CYS A 345 14.17 14.24 19.58
C CYS A 345 14.32 15.76 19.70
N SER A 346 14.54 16.47 18.59
CA SER A 346 14.66 17.93 18.58
C SER A 346 13.36 18.66 18.94
N THR A 347 12.20 18.03 18.75
CA THR A 347 10.88 18.61 19.05
C THR A 347 10.41 18.35 20.47
N ASP A 348 11.09 17.47 21.22
CA ASP A 348 10.74 17.23 22.61
C ASP A 348 11.33 18.34 23.50
N PRO A 349 10.56 18.91 24.44
CA PRO A 349 11.09 19.88 25.37
C PRO A 349 12.24 19.26 26.16
N VAL A 350 13.32 20.04 26.32
CA VAL A 350 14.65 19.68 26.85
C VAL A 350 14.64 19.06 28.26
N VAL A 351 13.47 18.92 28.90
CA VAL A 351 13.30 18.48 30.29
C VAL A 351 12.31 17.31 30.41
N SER A 352 12.65 16.15 29.87
CA SER A 352 12.31 14.90 30.56
C SER A 352 13.31 13.81 30.19
N ALA A 353 14.14 13.42 31.16
CA ALA A 353 15.13 12.34 30.98
C ALA A 353 14.48 10.97 30.74
N ASN A 354 13.14 10.87 30.80
CA ASN A 354 12.35 9.66 30.65
C ASN A 354 11.16 9.89 29.71
N ASN A 355 11.38 10.39 28.48
CA ASN A 355 10.30 10.37 27.49
C ASN A 355 10.03 8.91 27.09
N THR A 356 9.07 8.29 27.77
CA THR A 356 8.62 6.91 27.54
C THR A 356 8.19 6.67 26.10
N ALA A 357 7.77 7.73 25.38
CA ALA A 357 7.39 7.63 23.98
C ALA A 357 8.59 7.36 23.06
N LEU A 358 9.77 7.95 23.31
CA LEU A 358 10.96 7.70 22.49
C LEU A 358 11.51 6.28 22.66
N LEU A 359 11.33 5.71 23.86
CA LEU A 359 11.74 4.32 24.13
C LEU A 359 10.97 3.32 23.27
N ARG A 360 9.76 3.68 22.80
CA ARG A 360 8.96 2.84 21.89
C ARG A 360 9.70 2.52 20.60
N LEU A 361 10.51 3.44 20.10
CA LEU A 361 11.31 3.25 18.88
C LEU A 361 12.27 2.05 18.96
N THR A 362 12.63 1.60 20.16
CA THR A 362 13.65 0.54 20.35
C THR A 362 13.20 -0.55 21.32
N ASN A 363 11.90 -0.63 21.63
CA ASN A 363 11.36 -1.59 22.60
C ASN A 363 11.10 -2.99 22.02
N GLY A 364 11.29 -3.17 20.70
CA GLY A 364 11.07 -4.43 19.98
C GLY A 364 9.61 -4.76 19.65
N ARG A 365 8.63 -3.96 20.09
CA ARG A 365 7.19 -4.10 19.76
C ARG A 365 6.86 -3.42 18.43
N ASN A 366 7.60 -3.82 17.40
CA ASN A 366 7.59 -3.12 16.12
C ASN A 366 6.43 -3.52 15.20
N LEU A 367 5.88 -4.72 15.40
CA LEU A 367 4.84 -5.31 14.57
C LEU A 367 3.45 -5.04 15.19
N SER A 368 2.99 -3.78 15.12
CA SER A 368 1.80 -3.33 15.86
C SER A 368 0.97 -2.30 15.06
N CYS A 369 -0.31 -2.20 15.41
CA CYS A 369 -1.20 -1.08 15.05
C CYS A 369 -1.57 -0.23 16.27
N GLU A 370 -1.10 -0.58 17.46
CA GLU A 370 -1.42 0.12 18.69
C GLU A 370 -0.57 1.38 18.85
N ALA A 371 -1.22 2.53 19.08
CA ALA A 371 -0.51 3.81 19.24
C ALA A 371 0.44 3.82 20.46
N GLU A 372 0.22 2.94 21.44
CA GLU A 372 1.10 2.78 22.61
C GLU A 372 2.46 2.15 22.28
N ASP A 373 2.56 1.44 21.16
CA ASP A 373 3.81 0.88 20.66
C ASP A 373 4.53 1.83 19.69
N MET A 374 3.94 3.00 19.39
CA MET A 374 4.45 3.92 18.37
C MET A 374 4.90 5.26 18.94
N TRP A 375 5.85 5.88 18.24
CA TRP A 375 6.32 7.23 18.50
C TRP A 375 5.78 8.21 17.46
N LEU A 376 5.30 9.36 17.94
CA LEU A 376 4.70 10.41 17.13
C LEU A 376 5.08 11.78 17.71
N THR A 377 5.38 12.75 16.85
CA THR A 377 5.70 14.12 17.24
C THR A 377 5.15 15.14 16.23
N SER A 378 5.28 16.42 16.57
CA SER A 378 4.89 17.52 15.69
C SER A 378 5.74 17.54 14.42
N TRP A 379 5.09 17.56 13.26
CA TRP A 379 5.71 17.84 11.95
C TRP A 379 5.87 19.33 11.68
N ALA A 380 5.13 20.20 12.41
CA ALA A 380 5.26 21.63 12.23
C ALA A 380 6.74 21.99 12.34
N ALA A 381 7.29 22.50 11.24
CA ALA A 381 8.68 22.90 11.20
C ALA A 381 8.91 23.81 12.42
N THR A 382 9.99 23.56 13.15
CA THR A 382 10.41 24.47 14.23
C THR A 382 10.41 25.92 13.70
N GLU A 383 10.35 26.93 14.57
CA GLU A 383 10.32 28.35 14.12
C GLU A 383 11.40 28.69 13.07
N ASP A 384 12.50 27.92 13.06
CA ASP A 384 13.64 28.02 12.14
C ASP A 384 13.53 27.16 10.86
N GLY A 385 12.41 26.48 10.63
CA GLY A 385 12.21 25.61 9.46
C GLY A 385 12.90 24.25 9.54
N THR A 386 13.49 23.88 10.69
CA THR A 386 14.28 22.63 10.80
C THR A 386 13.38 21.40 11.00
N PRO A 387 13.68 20.27 10.33
CA PRO A 387 12.94 19.04 10.47
C PRO A 387 13.11 18.39 11.85
N PRO A 388 12.11 17.64 12.36
CA PRO A 388 12.28 16.79 13.52
C PRO A 388 13.46 15.83 13.34
N THR A 389 14.34 15.79 14.34
CA THR A 389 15.60 15.02 14.28
C THR A 389 15.68 14.06 15.45
N LEU A 390 15.86 12.78 15.15
CA LEU A 390 16.13 11.74 16.14
C LEU A 390 17.65 11.58 16.31
N SER A 391 18.11 11.56 17.55
CA SER A 391 19.53 11.40 17.90
C SER A 391 19.71 10.19 18.80
N PHE A 392 20.59 9.28 18.38
CA PHE A 392 20.93 8.04 19.07
C PHE A 392 22.39 8.10 19.51
N THR A 393 22.62 8.07 20.82
CA THR A 393 23.97 8.07 21.41
C THR A 393 24.24 6.74 22.09
N PHE A 394 25.12 5.94 21.51
CA PHE A 394 25.54 4.66 22.04
C PHE A 394 26.60 4.83 23.15
N PRO A 395 26.71 3.89 24.11
CA PRO A 395 27.74 3.96 25.16
C PRO A 395 29.16 3.81 24.60
N ARG A 396 29.31 3.03 23.52
CA ARG A 396 30.56 2.78 22.80
C ARG A 396 30.38 3.06 21.32
N GLU A 397 31.49 3.23 20.62
CA GLU A 397 31.48 3.31 19.16
C GLU A 397 31.02 1.96 18.58
N ILE A 398 30.14 2.03 17.58
CA ILE A 398 29.59 0.86 16.88
C ILE A 398 29.91 0.93 15.38
N GLN A 399 29.88 -0.22 14.73
CA GLN A 399 29.93 -0.36 13.28
C GLN A 399 28.50 -0.58 12.77
N LEU A 400 28.08 0.24 11.80
CA LEU A 400 26.72 0.27 11.29
C LEU A 400 26.73 0.09 9.77
N ALA A 401 26.03 -0.95 9.29
CA ALA A 401 25.84 -1.19 7.85
C ALA A 401 24.48 -0.69 7.34
N GLY A 402 23.49 -0.58 8.23
CA GLY A 402 22.16 -0.14 7.88
C GLY A 402 21.23 -0.04 9.07
N VAL A 403 19.96 0.22 8.78
CA VAL A 403 18.88 0.29 9.76
C VAL A 403 17.62 -0.37 9.24
N SER A 404 16.94 -1.15 10.06
CA SER A 404 15.58 -1.62 9.81
C SER A 404 14.59 -0.63 10.42
N ILE A 405 13.58 -0.24 9.65
CA ILE A 405 12.60 0.78 10.05
C ILE A 405 11.19 0.22 9.93
N TRP A 406 10.42 0.38 10.99
CA TRP A 406 8.98 0.18 11.01
C TRP A 406 8.32 1.55 11.05
N ASN A 407 7.68 1.91 9.95
CA ASN A 407 7.03 3.21 9.83
C ASN A 407 5.75 3.28 10.69
N TYR A 408 5.20 4.48 10.90
CA TYR A 408 4.00 4.66 11.73
C TYR A 408 2.79 3.94 11.11
N ASN A 409 2.13 3.05 11.88
CA ASN A 409 1.22 2.03 11.33
C ASN A 409 -0.16 1.97 12.02
N ALA A 410 -0.55 3.00 12.77
CA ALA A 410 -1.73 2.94 13.64
C ALA A 410 -3.04 2.58 12.91
N SER A 411 -3.23 3.12 11.71
CA SER A 411 -4.33 2.77 10.81
C SER A 411 -3.97 3.17 9.37
N PRO A 412 -4.70 2.70 8.34
CA PRO A 412 -4.44 3.08 6.96
C PRO A 412 -4.44 4.60 6.74
N GLU A 413 -5.30 5.33 7.44
CA GLU A 413 -5.42 6.80 7.40
C GLU A 413 -4.28 7.48 8.18
N LEU A 414 -3.88 6.89 9.30
CA LEU A 414 -2.85 7.47 10.16
C LEU A 414 -1.43 7.19 9.65
N THR A 415 -1.23 6.20 8.77
CA THR A 415 0.06 5.93 8.11
C THR A 415 0.59 7.11 7.29
N TYR A 416 -0.25 8.09 6.95
CA TYR A 416 0.17 9.35 6.31
C TYR A 416 1.06 10.22 7.23
N ALA A 417 1.02 10.00 8.55
CA ALA A 417 1.98 10.57 9.50
C ALA A 417 3.31 9.81 9.53
N GLY A 418 3.42 8.68 8.82
CA GLY A 418 4.69 7.98 8.68
C GLY A 418 5.74 8.81 7.94
N VAL A 419 7.01 8.61 8.29
CA VAL A 419 8.15 9.23 7.62
C VAL A 419 8.22 8.78 6.17
N LYS A 420 8.32 9.73 5.24
CA LYS A 420 8.49 9.47 3.80
C LYS A 420 9.95 9.64 3.38
N CYS A 421 10.61 10.69 3.85
CA CYS A 421 12.02 10.94 3.55
C CYS A 421 12.81 11.08 4.85
N ALA A 422 13.96 10.41 4.92
CA ALA A 422 14.87 10.49 6.05
C ALA A 422 16.31 10.69 5.58
N GLN A 423 17.06 11.52 6.29
CA GLN A 423 18.48 11.75 6.03
C GLN A 423 19.29 11.25 7.24
N PHE A 424 20.21 10.31 7.00
CA PHE A 424 21.01 9.67 8.03
C PHE A 424 22.38 10.33 8.15
N PHE A 425 22.84 10.55 9.37
CA PHE A 425 24.14 11.14 9.68
C PHE A 425 24.88 10.31 10.73
N ALA A 426 26.20 10.27 10.59
CA ALA A 426 27.12 9.84 11.63
C ALA A 426 28.18 10.92 11.84
N ASN A 427 28.46 11.25 13.10
CA ASN A 427 29.48 12.25 13.45
C ASN A 427 29.32 13.59 12.70
N GLY A 428 28.06 14.02 12.48
CA GLY A 428 27.72 15.27 11.79
C GLY A 428 27.86 15.24 10.26
N ARG A 429 28.14 14.09 9.64
CA ARG A 429 28.23 13.94 8.18
C ARG A 429 27.12 13.03 7.65
N PRO A 430 26.49 13.37 6.51
CA PRO A 430 25.55 12.48 5.83
C PRO A 430 26.21 11.12 5.53
N ILE A 431 25.52 10.04 5.88
CA ILE A 431 25.95 8.66 5.59
C ILE A 431 25.63 8.31 4.12
N VAL A 432 24.39 8.55 3.73
CA VAL A 432 23.83 8.33 2.39
C VAL A 432 23.06 9.57 1.96
N ASN A 433 22.60 9.63 0.71
CA ASN A 433 21.61 10.64 0.33
C ASN A 433 20.26 10.37 1.02
N ALA A 434 19.34 11.33 0.95
CA ALA A 434 17.99 11.18 1.50
C ALA A 434 17.33 9.88 1.03
N VAL A 435 16.90 9.08 2.00
CA VAL A 435 16.29 7.76 1.80
C VAL A 435 14.78 7.90 1.77
N LEU A 436 14.16 7.25 0.79
CA LEU A 436 12.71 7.14 0.71
C LEU A 436 12.24 5.95 1.56
N LEU A 437 11.42 6.23 2.55
CA LEU A 437 10.85 5.23 3.45
C LEU A 437 9.43 4.88 3.03
N ARG A 438 9.15 3.58 2.90
CA ARG A 438 7.87 3.00 2.54
C ARG A 438 6.81 3.36 3.57
N ARG A 439 5.63 3.74 3.09
CA ARG A 439 4.46 3.94 3.96
C ARG A 439 4.09 2.62 4.61
N ALA A 440 3.73 2.64 5.89
CA ALA A 440 3.21 1.43 6.54
C ALA A 440 1.82 1.08 5.95
N PRO A 441 1.40 -0.20 6.00
CA PRO A 441 0.13 -0.64 5.42
C PRO A 441 -1.12 -0.22 6.21
N GLY A 442 -0.98 0.08 7.51
CA GLY A 442 -2.09 0.33 8.43
C GLY A 442 -2.74 -0.94 8.99
N TYR A 443 -2.06 -2.08 8.87
CA TYR A 443 -2.48 -3.39 9.39
C TYR A 443 -1.25 -4.28 9.60
N VAL A 444 -1.45 -5.47 10.17
CA VAL A 444 -0.37 -6.41 10.53
C VAL A 444 -0.62 -7.78 9.89
N PHE A 445 -0.65 -7.83 8.55
CA PHE A 445 -0.74 -9.10 7.82
C PHE A 445 0.63 -9.72 7.53
N PHE A 446 1.68 -8.90 7.58
CA PHE A 446 3.06 -9.27 7.36
C PHE A 446 3.97 -8.28 8.09
N ASP A 447 5.24 -8.65 8.26
CA ASP A 447 6.23 -7.74 8.79
C ASP A 447 6.54 -6.63 7.78
N TYR A 448 6.10 -5.41 8.08
CA TYR A 448 6.24 -4.24 7.21
C TYR A 448 7.58 -3.51 7.40
N VAL A 449 8.57 -4.15 8.04
CA VAL A 449 9.96 -3.70 8.14
C VAL A 449 10.54 -3.30 6.79
N GLN A 450 11.21 -2.16 6.73
CA GLN A 450 12.04 -1.76 5.60
C GLN A 450 13.50 -1.73 6.00
N ASP A 451 14.32 -2.52 5.31
CA ASP A 451 15.76 -2.53 5.52
C ASP A 451 16.46 -1.47 4.65
N VAL A 452 17.10 -0.51 5.32
CA VAL A 452 17.89 0.55 4.70
C VAL A 452 19.37 0.22 4.86
N MET A 453 19.94 -0.45 3.86
CA MET A 453 21.36 -0.78 3.81
C MET A 453 22.13 0.34 3.10
N PHE A 454 23.14 0.92 3.75
CA PHE A 454 23.80 2.13 3.26
C PHE A 454 24.57 1.93 1.95
N ASN A 455 25.07 0.72 1.69
CA ASN A 455 25.66 0.35 0.39
C ASN A 455 24.65 0.33 -0.78
N ARG A 456 23.36 0.14 -0.51
CA ARG A 456 22.31 -0.07 -1.52
C ARG A 456 21.40 1.14 -1.71
N CYS A 457 21.63 2.23 -0.97
CA CYS A 457 20.86 3.47 -1.11
C CYS A 457 21.23 4.20 -2.41
N HIS A 458 20.60 3.82 -3.52
CA HIS A 458 20.74 4.53 -4.79
C HIS A 458 20.06 5.90 -4.75
N LEU A 459 20.66 6.88 -5.42
CA LEU A 459 20.16 8.26 -5.57
C LEU A 459 18.65 8.31 -5.83
N PHE A 460 17.89 8.85 -4.88
CA PHE A 460 16.55 9.36 -5.17
C PHE A 460 16.72 10.61 -6.05
N ARG A 461 16.46 10.46 -7.35
CA ARG A 461 16.03 11.61 -8.16
C ARG A 461 14.52 11.70 -8.02
N PRO A 462 13.96 12.82 -7.49
CA PRO A 462 12.55 13.10 -7.67
C PRO A 462 12.29 13.04 -9.16
N LEU A 463 11.57 12.01 -9.62
CA LEU A 463 11.22 11.91 -11.03
C LEU A 463 10.21 13.03 -11.28
N THR A 464 10.72 14.17 -11.73
CA THR A 464 9.94 15.26 -12.31
C THR A 464 8.98 14.66 -13.33
N SER A 465 7.68 14.70 -13.01
CA SER A 465 6.58 14.90 -13.95
C SER A 465 6.76 14.38 -15.39
N ARG A 466 6.39 13.10 -15.62
CA ARG A 466 5.88 12.50 -16.90
C ARG A 466 6.83 12.58 -18.13
N PRO A 467 6.56 11.99 -19.32
CA PRO A 467 5.73 10.84 -19.74
C PRO A 467 6.53 9.83 -20.62
N ASN A 468 6.75 8.57 -20.23
CA ASN A 468 6.86 7.36 -21.11
C ASN A 468 7.42 6.15 -20.32
N THR A 469 6.85 5.81 -19.17
CA THR A 469 7.38 4.68 -18.40
C THR A 469 6.66 3.41 -18.81
N HIS A 470 7.32 2.55 -19.61
CA HIS A 470 6.94 1.16 -19.84
C HIS A 470 7.01 0.29 -18.55
N SER A 471 6.76 0.88 -17.37
CA SER A 471 6.88 0.24 -16.06
C SER A 471 6.30 1.13 -14.96
N ILE A 472 5.81 0.51 -13.91
CA ILE A 472 5.34 1.15 -12.68
C ILE A 472 6.41 0.99 -11.60
N SER A 473 6.67 2.07 -10.86
CA SER A 473 7.52 2.06 -9.66
C SER A 473 6.65 1.96 -8.43
N ALA A 474 6.91 0.98 -7.57
CA ALA A 474 6.25 0.89 -6.28
C ALA A 474 7.13 0.14 -5.27
N PHE A 475 6.80 0.30 -3.99
CA PHE A 475 7.35 -0.53 -2.93
C PHE A 475 6.55 -1.81 -2.72
N ILE A 476 5.23 -1.77 -2.88
CA ILE A 476 4.32 -2.91 -2.67
C ILE A 476 3.48 -3.12 -3.92
N PHE A 477 3.49 -4.34 -4.44
CA PHE A 477 2.49 -4.82 -5.39
C PHE A 477 1.54 -5.77 -4.66
N GLN A 478 0.26 -5.43 -4.60
CA GLN A 478 -0.76 -6.23 -3.93
C GLN A 478 -1.68 -6.86 -4.96
N LEU A 479 -1.90 -8.17 -4.87
CA LEU A 479 -2.88 -8.91 -5.65
C LEU A 479 -4.05 -9.26 -4.71
N ARG A 480 -5.24 -8.70 -4.98
CA ARG A 480 -6.50 -9.07 -4.32
C ARG A 480 -7.23 -10.10 -5.17
N LEU A 481 -7.45 -11.29 -4.61
CA LEU A 481 -8.15 -12.39 -5.27
C LEU A 481 -9.64 -12.28 -4.92
N LEU A 482 -10.44 -11.85 -5.89
CA LEU A 482 -11.82 -11.43 -5.67
C LEU A 482 -12.81 -12.60 -5.73
N SER A 483 -12.51 -13.62 -6.53
CA SER A 483 -13.34 -14.83 -6.63
C SER A 483 -12.56 -15.99 -7.27
N SER A 484 -13.04 -17.20 -7.06
CA SER A 484 -12.57 -18.40 -7.75
C SER A 484 -13.43 -18.70 -8.99
N TRP A 485 -13.05 -19.73 -9.76
CA TRP A 485 -13.85 -20.24 -10.87
C TRP A 485 -15.05 -21.11 -10.43
N GLY A 486 -15.19 -21.43 -9.16
CA GLY A 486 -16.34 -22.19 -8.65
C GLY A 486 -16.17 -22.90 -7.31
N ASP A 487 -15.07 -22.70 -6.57
CA ASP A 487 -14.90 -23.20 -5.20
C ASP A 487 -15.15 -22.06 -4.20
N GLU A 488 -16.11 -22.24 -3.29
CA GLU A 488 -16.52 -21.21 -2.33
C GLU A 488 -15.58 -21.11 -1.12
N PHE A 489 -14.76 -22.14 -0.88
CA PHE A 489 -13.97 -22.27 0.34
C PHE A 489 -12.48 -22.06 0.11
N TYR A 490 -11.98 -22.32 -1.09
CA TYR A 490 -10.55 -22.30 -1.38
C TYR A 490 -10.22 -21.57 -2.67
N ILE A 491 -9.14 -20.80 -2.62
CA ILE A 491 -8.59 -20.10 -3.77
C ILE A 491 -7.08 -20.30 -3.81
N GLY A 492 -6.53 -20.46 -5.03
CA GLY A 492 -5.11 -20.75 -5.18
C GLY A 492 -4.52 -20.26 -6.49
N LEU A 493 -3.21 -20.33 -6.56
CA LEU A 493 -2.38 -20.03 -7.72
C LEU A 493 -1.22 -21.02 -7.79
N ASN A 494 -0.70 -21.23 -8.99
CA ASN A 494 0.54 -21.99 -9.17
C ASN A 494 1.78 -21.09 -8.99
N GLY A 495 1.72 -19.82 -9.37
CA GLY A 495 2.86 -18.93 -9.21
C GLY A 495 2.69 -17.52 -9.77
N ILE A 496 3.66 -16.66 -9.47
CA ILE A 496 3.70 -15.25 -9.84
C ILE A 496 5.13 -14.88 -10.26
N GLU A 497 5.25 -14.11 -11.34
CA GLU A 497 6.52 -13.58 -11.83
C GLU A 497 6.42 -12.08 -12.09
N LEU A 498 7.44 -11.33 -11.65
CA LEU A 498 7.58 -9.90 -11.94
C LEU A 498 8.76 -9.67 -12.88
N TYR A 499 8.59 -8.82 -13.88
CA TYR A 499 9.62 -8.48 -14.85
C TYR A 499 10.00 -7.01 -14.78
N ASN A 500 11.30 -6.72 -14.75
CA ASN A 500 11.82 -5.36 -14.74
C ASN A 500 11.67 -4.66 -16.10
N ARG A 501 12.11 -3.40 -16.21
CA ARG A 501 12.03 -2.62 -17.46
C ARG A 501 12.76 -3.24 -18.65
N ARG A 502 13.79 -4.06 -18.39
CA ARG A 502 14.56 -4.80 -19.41
C ARG A 502 13.91 -6.13 -19.77
N ASN A 503 12.69 -6.39 -19.31
CA ASN A 503 11.98 -7.68 -19.45
C ASN A 503 12.74 -8.86 -18.83
N GLN A 504 13.55 -8.60 -17.80
CA GLN A 504 14.24 -9.65 -17.04
C GLN A 504 13.41 -9.98 -15.80
N LEU A 505 13.34 -11.27 -15.46
CA LEU A 505 12.68 -11.74 -14.25
C LEU A 505 13.34 -11.12 -13.02
N ILE A 506 12.54 -10.51 -12.15
CA ILE A 506 12.98 -10.02 -10.85
C ILE A 506 13.09 -11.23 -9.93
N LYS A 507 14.29 -11.47 -9.39
CA LYS A 507 14.54 -12.56 -8.46
C LYS A 507 13.94 -12.22 -7.09
N LEU A 508 12.74 -12.72 -6.83
CA LEU A 508 12.06 -12.59 -5.55
C LEU A 508 12.67 -13.55 -4.51
N LYS A 509 12.73 -13.10 -3.26
CA LYS A 509 13.08 -13.92 -2.09
C LYS A 509 11.86 -14.05 -1.19
N LEU A 510 11.91 -14.96 -0.21
CA LEU A 510 10.82 -15.18 0.72
C LEU A 510 10.43 -13.91 1.51
N GLN A 511 11.43 -13.10 1.88
CA GLN A 511 11.21 -11.79 2.53
C GLN A 511 10.44 -10.78 1.66
N ASN A 512 10.38 -10.98 0.34
CA ASN A 512 9.61 -10.13 -0.56
C ASN A 512 8.15 -10.57 -0.68
N LEU A 513 7.75 -11.68 -0.06
CA LEU A 513 6.45 -12.28 -0.28
C LEU A 513 5.70 -12.42 1.04
N ALA A 514 4.44 -12.00 1.04
CA ALA A 514 3.49 -12.37 2.06
C ALA A 514 2.14 -12.72 1.44
N ALA A 515 1.37 -13.56 2.12
CA ALA A 515 0.00 -13.87 1.74
C ALA A 515 -0.90 -13.85 2.97
N PHE A 516 -2.15 -13.43 2.77
CA PHE A 516 -3.15 -13.38 3.82
C PHE A 516 -4.52 -13.88 3.30
N PRO A 517 -5.06 -14.99 3.84
CA PRO A 517 -4.40 -15.90 4.77
C PRO A 517 -3.16 -16.56 4.13
N GLU A 518 -2.19 -16.95 4.96
CA GLU A 518 -0.89 -17.44 4.46
C GLU A 518 -1.05 -18.68 3.57
N SER A 519 -1.81 -19.67 4.04
CA SER A 519 -2.15 -20.89 3.28
C SER A 519 -3.29 -21.63 3.98
N VAL A 520 -3.66 -22.80 3.48
CA VAL A 520 -4.59 -23.72 4.16
C VAL A 520 -4.15 -24.16 5.55
N ASN A 521 -2.87 -24.02 5.91
CA ASN A 521 -2.38 -24.34 7.25
C ASN A 521 -2.88 -23.40 8.35
N VAL A 522 -3.58 -22.31 8.01
CA VAL A 522 -4.27 -21.47 9.00
C VAL A 522 -5.51 -22.16 9.59
N LEU A 523 -5.99 -23.25 8.99
CA LEU A 523 -7.15 -23.98 9.45
C LEU A 523 -6.75 -24.95 10.58
N PRO A 524 -7.49 -25.03 11.70
CA PRO A 524 -7.12 -25.86 12.86
C PRO A 524 -6.93 -27.36 12.58
N SER A 525 -7.57 -27.87 11.53
CA SER A 525 -7.56 -29.28 11.16
C SER A 525 -6.51 -29.63 10.09
N VAL A 526 -5.71 -28.67 9.65
CA VAL A 526 -4.72 -28.84 8.58
C VAL A 526 -3.33 -28.58 9.13
N GLU A 527 -2.49 -29.61 9.12
CA GLU A 527 -1.10 -29.50 9.56
C GLU A 527 -0.13 -29.80 8.41
N ARG A 528 0.88 -28.94 8.25
CA ARG A 528 2.04 -29.16 7.36
C ARG A 528 1.66 -29.48 5.91
N ASP A 529 0.57 -28.89 5.44
CA ASP A 529 0.20 -28.95 4.03
C ASP A 529 1.27 -28.22 3.19
N PRO A 530 1.74 -28.82 2.09
CA PRO A 530 2.86 -28.27 1.32
C PRO A 530 2.50 -27.03 0.48
N ARG A 531 1.21 -26.63 0.45
CA ARG A 531 0.71 -25.53 -0.39
C ARG A 531 0.85 -24.16 0.27
N SER A 532 2.05 -23.88 0.79
CA SER A 532 2.43 -22.63 1.46
C SER A 532 2.75 -21.50 0.47
N SER A 533 2.78 -20.26 0.97
CA SER A 533 2.92 -19.06 0.14
C SER A 533 4.24 -19.01 -0.65
N ASP A 534 5.32 -19.58 -0.13
CA ASP A 534 6.63 -19.66 -0.82
C ASP A 534 6.54 -20.32 -2.21
N LYS A 535 5.53 -21.16 -2.46
CA LYS A 535 5.31 -21.80 -3.76
C LYS A 535 4.92 -20.82 -4.85
N LEU A 536 4.43 -19.63 -4.49
CA LEU A 536 4.12 -18.58 -5.46
C LEU A 536 5.35 -18.10 -6.24
N ILE A 537 6.57 -18.30 -5.71
CA ILE A 537 7.81 -17.76 -6.28
C ILE A 537 8.89 -18.83 -6.48
N ASP A 538 8.54 -20.12 -6.44
CA ASP A 538 9.50 -21.22 -6.55
C ASP A 538 9.96 -21.51 -8.01
N GLY A 539 9.26 -20.91 -8.99
CA GLY A 539 9.56 -21.01 -10.41
C GLY A 539 9.00 -22.26 -11.12
N ILE A 540 8.31 -23.15 -10.42
CA ILE A 540 7.74 -24.39 -10.97
C ILE A 540 6.24 -24.16 -11.24
N ASN A 541 5.95 -23.33 -12.24
CA ASN A 541 4.62 -22.76 -12.44
C ASN A 541 3.65 -23.67 -13.23
N ASP A 542 4.13 -24.52 -14.14
CA ASP A 542 3.26 -25.44 -14.89
C ASP A 542 3.26 -26.85 -14.30
N THR A 543 2.41 -27.07 -13.30
CA THR A 543 2.43 -28.29 -12.48
C THR A 543 1.06 -28.60 -11.87
N LYS A 544 0.84 -29.88 -11.52
CA LYS A 544 -0.30 -30.34 -10.69
C LYS A 544 0.15 -30.83 -9.31
N LYS A 545 1.46 -30.78 -9.02
CA LYS A 545 2.06 -31.27 -7.79
C LYS A 545 1.80 -30.27 -6.65
N PRO A 546 1.13 -30.66 -5.55
CA PRO A 546 0.84 -29.77 -4.42
C PRO A 546 2.06 -29.08 -3.82
N GLN A 547 3.25 -29.66 -3.95
CA GLN A 547 4.50 -29.12 -3.45
C GLN A 547 5.00 -27.87 -4.19
N HIS A 548 4.33 -27.49 -5.27
CA HIS A 548 4.67 -26.37 -6.16
C HIS A 548 3.41 -25.55 -6.50
N MET A 549 2.45 -25.49 -5.59
CA MET A 549 1.23 -24.71 -5.77
C MET A 549 0.85 -24.10 -4.43
N TRP A 550 0.22 -22.94 -4.47
CA TRP A 550 -0.29 -22.27 -3.29
C TRP A 550 -1.81 -22.37 -3.21
N LEU A 551 -2.35 -22.59 -2.01
CA LEU A 551 -3.78 -22.63 -1.74
C LEU A 551 -4.05 -22.02 -0.37
N THR A 552 -5.10 -21.20 -0.29
CA THR A 552 -5.52 -20.54 0.95
C THR A 552 -7.05 -20.56 1.07
N PRO A 553 -7.63 -20.54 2.28
CA PRO A 553 -9.07 -20.46 2.42
C PRO A 553 -9.61 -19.08 2.02
N MET A 554 -10.81 -19.07 1.47
CA MET A 554 -11.62 -17.86 1.31
C MET A 554 -12.35 -17.61 2.63
N LEU A 555 -12.04 -16.51 3.29
CA LEU A 555 -12.68 -16.14 4.55
C LEU A 555 -13.92 -15.27 4.28
N PRO A 556 -15.01 -15.43 5.06
CA PRO A 556 -16.20 -14.59 4.92
C PRO A 556 -15.86 -13.09 4.95
N ASN A 557 -16.44 -12.32 4.02
CA ASN A 557 -16.24 -10.87 3.87
C ASN A 557 -14.76 -10.43 3.72
N ARG A 558 -13.85 -11.34 3.34
CA ARG A 558 -12.43 -11.03 3.17
C ARG A 558 -11.87 -11.66 1.91
N TYR A 559 -11.17 -10.84 1.14
CA TYR A 559 -10.40 -11.31 0.00
C TYR A 559 -9.05 -11.91 0.45
N ALA A 560 -8.64 -13.00 -0.19
CA ALA A 560 -7.27 -13.45 -0.12
C ALA A 560 -6.36 -12.40 -0.79
N ARG A 561 -5.24 -12.09 -0.16
CA ARG A 561 -4.30 -11.06 -0.61
C ARG A 561 -2.90 -11.66 -0.70
N ILE A 562 -2.16 -11.24 -1.72
CA ILE A 562 -0.74 -11.53 -1.89
C ILE A 562 -0.02 -10.20 -1.98
N PHE A 563 1.09 -10.07 -1.26
CA PHE A 563 1.91 -8.87 -1.19
C PHE A 563 3.31 -9.20 -1.69
N LEU A 564 3.78 -8.40 -2.64
CA LEU A 564 5.16 -8.40 -3.12
C LEU A 564 5.83 -7.10 -2.66
N ILE A 565 6.73 -7.22 -1.69
CA ILE A 565 7.23 -6.12 -0.86
C ILE A 565 8.73 -5.92 -1.14
N PHE A 566 9.12 -4.67 -1.36
CA PHE A 566 10.50 -4.27 -1.66
C PHE A 566 10.99 -3.20 -0.70
N ASP A 567 12.28 -3.21 -0.37
CA ASP A 567 12.93 -2.19 0.47
C ASP A 567 13.30 -0.91 -0.29
N SER A 568 13.23 -0.96 -1.62
CA SER A 568 13.44 0.16 -2.51
C SER A 568 12.38 0.19 -3.61
N PRO A 569 12.01 1.38 -4.14
CA PRO A 569 11.07 1.48 -5.25
C PRO A 569 11.52 0.62 -6.43
N THR A 570 10.70 -0.38 -6.77
CA THR A 570 11.03 -1.38 -7.78
C THR A 570 10.20 -1.17 -9.02
N PHE A 571 10.87 -1.09 -10.18
CA PHE A 571 10.21 -0.86 -11.46
C PHE A 571 9.80 -2.17 -12.12
N VAL A 572 8.49 -2.38 -12.22
CA VAL A 572 7.87 -3.56 -12.83
C VAL A 572 7.23 -3.17 -14.15
N SER A 573 7.57 -3.86 -15.23
CA SER A 573 6.99 -3.67 -16.56
C SER A 573 5.95 -4.72 -16.94
N ARG A 574 5.96 -5.87 -16.27
CA ARG A 574 5.03 -6.96 -16.52
C ARG A 574 4.89 -7.84 -15.28
N ILE A 575 3.67 -8.28 -15.03
CA ILE A 575 3.32 -9.24 -13.97
C ILE A 575 2.69 -10.45 -14.67
N ARG A 576 3.20 -11.64 -14.42
CA ARG A 576 2.62 -12.88 -14.93
C ARG A 576 2.09 -13.71 -13.77
N ILE A 577 0.87 -14.21 -13.93
CA ILE A 577 0.17 -15.00 -12.93
C ILE A 577 -0.18 -16.35 -13.55
N TYR A 578 0.15 -17.42 -12.83
CA TYR A 578 -0.14 -18.79 -13.19
C TYR A 578 -1.23 -19.33 -12.27
N ASN A 579 -2.37 -19.70 -12.85
CA ASN A 579 -3.57 -20.06 -12.11
C ASN A 579 -3.47 -21.47 -11.50
N TYR A 580 -4.35 -21.79 -10.54
CA TYR A 580 -4.34 -23.10 -9.89
C TYR A 580 -4.71 -24.23 -10.86
N ARG A 581 -3.84 -25.25 -11.01
CA ARG A 581 -4.06 -26.30 -12.03
C ARG A 581 -4.72 -27.58 -11.50
N LYS A 582 -4.40 -28.03 -10.28
CA LYS A 582 -4.84 -29.35 -9.79
C LYS A 582 -6.37 -29.50 -9.74
N THR A 583 -7.06 -28.44 -9.35
CA THR A 583 -8.52 -28.38 -9.30
C THR A 583 -8.95 -27.02 -9.86
N PRO A 584 -9.19 -26.90 -11.18
CA PRO A 584 -9.36 -25.59 -11.82
C PRO A 584 -10.48 -24.72 -11.25
N ALA A 585 -11.49 -25.30 -10.59
CA ALA A 585 -12.53 -24.54 -9.88
C ALA A 585 -11.97 -23.69 -8.70
N ARG A 586 -10.86 -24.11 -8.09
CA ARG A 586 -10.13 -23.38 -7.03
C ARG A 586 -9.22 -22.28 -7.57
N GLY A 587 -9.04 -22.22 -8.89
CA GLY A 587 -8.26 -21.16 -9.52
C GLY A 587 -8.93 -19.81 -9.35
N VAL A 588 -8.13 -18.75 -9.28
CA VAL A 588 -8.60 -17.37 -9.28
C VAL A 588 -9.36 -17.10 -10.58
N ARG A 589 -10.54 -16.47 -10.48
CA ARG A 589 -11.26 -15.92 -11.62
C ARG A 589 -11.04 -14.42 -11.71
N HIS A 590 -11.54 -13.64 -10.77
CA HIS A 590 -11.38 -12.18 -10.79
C HIS A 590 -10.24 -11.74 -9.88
N ILE A 591 -9.39 -10.84 -10.36
CA ILE A 591 -8.24 -10.30 -9.64
C ILE A 591 -8.11 -8.79 -9.82
N ALA A 592 -7.74 -8.09 -8.74
CA ALA A 592 -7.30 -6.70 -8.80
C ALA A 592 -5.85 -6.59 -8.33
N VAL A 593 -5.03 -5.87 -9.08
CA VAL A 593 -3.62 -5.62 -8.74
C VAL A 593 -3.43 -4.14 -8.46
N SER A 594 -2.79 -3.80 -7.34
CA SER A 594 -2.41 -2.44 -6.99
C SER A 594 -0.90 -2.30 -6.76
N ALA A 595 -0.40 -1.10 -6.96
CA ALA A 595 0.98 -0.69 -6.71
C ALA A 595 0.96 0.53 -5.78
N ASP A 596 1.52 0.41 -4.57
CA ASP A 596 1.42 1.42 -3.50
C ASP A 596 -0.01 1.99 -3.36
N ASP A 597 -0.98 1.08 -3.22
CA ASP A 597 -2.42 1.33 -3.08
C ASP A 597 -3.18 1.82 -4.32
N LEU A 598 -2.49 2.18 -5.40
CA LEU A 598 -3.12 2.54 -6.67
C LEU A 598 -3.43 1.29 -7.48
N ILE A 599 -4.70 1.08 -7.85
CA ILE A 599 -5.10 -0.04 -8.73
C ILE A 599 -4.49 0.16 -10.12
N ILE A 600 -3.69 -0.80 -10.57
CA ILE A 600 -3.00 -0.80 -11.88
C ILE A 600 -3.63 -1.78 -12.86
N TYR A 601 -4.40 -2.76 -12.37
CA TYR A 601 -5.09 -3.75 -13.18
C TYR A 601 -6.30 -4.31 -12.44
N SER A 602 -7.37 -4.60 -13.17
CA SER A 602 -8.51 -5.39 -12.70
C SER A 602 -9.04 -6.22 -13.88
N GLY A 603 -9.27 -7.51 -13.67
CA GLY A 603 -9.71 -8.39 -14.73
C GLY A 603 -9.82 -9.86 -14.34
N GLU A 604 -9.96 -10.72 -15.35
CA GLU A 604 -10.08 -12.17 -15.17
C GLU A 604 -8.75 -12.90 -15.44
N VAL A 605 -8.47 -13.94 -14.63
CA VAL A 605 -7.37 -14.89 -14.82
C VAL A 605 -7.93 -16.13 -15.52
N PRO A 606 -7.39 -16.52 -16.70
CA PRO A 606 -7.86 -17.71 -17.41
C PRO A 606 -7.82 -18.97 -16.53
N GLN A 607 -8.88 -19.76 -16.59
CA GLN A 607 -8.94 -21.04 -15.89
C GLN A 607 -7.88 -22.00 -16.44
N SER A 608 -7.25 -22.78 -15.56
CA SER A 608 -6.38 -23.89 -16.00
C SER A 608 -7.18 -25.02 -16.62
N ASP A 609 -6.55 -25.78 -17.51
CA ASP A 609 -7.17 -26.94 -18.14
C ASP A 609 -6.38 -28.24 -17.88
N SER A 610 -6.79 -29.32 -18.53
CA SER A 610 -6.14 -30.63 -18.38
C SER A 610 -4.68 -30.62 -18.87
N GLN A 611 -4.36 -29.82 -19.88
CA GLN A 611 -3.10 -29.78 -20.64
C GLN A 611 -2.13 -28.70 -20.15
N ALA A 612 -2.62 -27.55 -19.69
CA ALA A 612 -1.78 -26.41 -19.31
C ALA A 612 -2.34 -25.63 -18.10
N THR A 613 -1.44 -24.97 -17.39
CA THR A 613 -1.79 -23.95 -16.40
C THR A 613 -2.32 -22.69 -17.09
N GLY A 614 -3.44 -22.16 -16.60
CA GLY A 614 -4.01 -20.89 -17.08
C GLY A 614 -3.07 -19.73 -16.75
N GLN A 615 -2.87 -18.82 -17.69
CA GLN A 615 -1.88 -17.74 -17.54
C GLN A 615 -2.50 -16.38 -17.83
N LEU A 616 -2.24 -15.42 -16.95
CA LEU A 616 -2.53 -14.01 -17.17
C LEU A 616 -1.20 -13.24 -17.25
N ASP A 617 -0.97 -12.57 -18.37
CA ASP A 617 0.15 -11.66 -18.58
C ASP A 617 -0.35 -10.21 -18.54
N ILE A 618 -0.04 -9.49 -17.45
CA ILE A 618 -0.37 -8.08 -17.27
C ILE A 618 0.81 -7.24 -17.77
N SER A 619 0.67 -6.60 -18.93
CA SER A 619 1.63 -5.59 -19.40
C SER A 619 1.38 -4.27 -18.69
N LEU A 620 2.40 -3.76 -18.01
CA LEU A 620 2.44 -2.39 -17.46
C LEU A 620 3.20 -1.46 -18.41
N ARG A 621 3.37 -1.88 -19.67
CA ARG A 621 3.87 -1.08 -20.77
C ARG A 621 2.69 -0.53 -21.55
N ASP A 622 2.71 0.76 -21.88
CA ASP A 622 1.81 1.31 -22.88
C ASP A 622 1.92 0.45 -24.16
N LEU A 623 0.78 -0.04 -24.66
CA LEU A 623 0.70 -0.90 -25.85
C LEU A 623 1.02 -0.05 -27.09
N ASP A 624 2.08 -0.41 -27.83
CA ASP A 624 2.50 0.23 -29.10
C ASP A 624 1.48 0.06 -30.25
#